data_AF-A0A0C3PKZ1-F1
#
_entry.id   AF-A0A0C3PKZ1-F1
#
_cell.length_a   1.000
_cell.length_b   1.000
_cell.length_c   1.000
_cell.angle_alpha   90.00
_cell.angle_beta   90.00
_cell.angle_gamma   90.00
#
_symmetry.space_group_name_H-M   'P 1'
#
loop_
_entity.id
_entity.type
_entity.pdbx_description
1 polymer ?
#
loop_
_entity_poly.entity_id
_entity_poly.type
_entity_poly.pdbx_seq_one_letter_code
_entity_poly.pdbx_strand_id
1 'polypeptide(L)'
;MTTIAAANMAFSDSVRPRRELLMSQILSLSWQLNEPTSAGLPPELLSHIFTSISPYEPRKRTSHGILGVAQACHYWRQVALQNPQLWTHIELDRKRSESYIQMMFERSRQYLLDVSDRNIHELDNYELLWPPITQTKGPPFFGVCHS
;
A
#
# COMPACT_ATOMS: atom_id res chain seq x y z
N MET A 1 3.48 -31.13 41.23
CA MET A 1 3.15 -30.26 40.06
C MET A 1 3.96 -28.95 40.03
N THR A 2 5.10 -28.85 40.72
CA THR A 2 5.88 -27.59 40.88
C THR A 2 7.14 -27.50 40.00
N THR A 3 7.58 -28.61 39.40
CA THR A 3 8.86 -28.71 38.67
C THR A 3 8.80 -28.21 37.22
N ILE A 4 7.66 -28.30 36.55
CA ILE A 4 7.50 -27.91 35.14
C ILE A 4 7.42 -26.38 34.99
N ALA A 5 6.78 -25.68 35.93
CA ALA A 5 6.65 -24.22 35.90
C ALA A 5 8.02 -23.52 36.07
N ALA A 6 8.86 -24.04 36.96
CA ALA A 6 10.21 -23.51 37.20
C ALA A 6 11.13 -23.70 35.99
N ALA A 7 11.05 -24.85 35.31
CA ALA A 7 11.82 -25.12 34.11
C ALA A 7 11.40 -24.21 32.93
N ASN A 8 10.10 -23.94 32.78
CA ASN A 8 9.59 -23.05 31.72
C ASN A 8 9.99 -21.58 31.93
N MET A 9 10.02 -21.11 33.18
CA MET A 9 10.51 -19.75 33.51
C MET A 9 12.00 -19.61 33.22
N ALA A 10 12.83 -20.57 33.66
CA ALA A 10 14.27 -20.57 33.39
C ALA A 10 14.62 -20.67 31.89
N PHE A 11 13.80 -21.39 31.11
CA PHE A 11 13.95 -21.47 29.66
C PHE A 11 13.59 -20.13 28.98
N SER A 12 12.50 -19.48 29.39
CA SER A 12 12.12 -18.14 28.92
C SER A 12 13.18 -17.08 29.26
N ASP A 13 13.78 -17.15 30.46
CA ASP A 13 14.77 -16.19 30.94
C ASP A 13 16.13 -16.33 30.25
N SER A 14 16.46 -17.50 29.69
CA SER A 14 17.66 -17.73 28.87
C SER A 14 17.49 -17.27 27.41
N VAL A 15 16.27 -17.40 26.87
CA VAL A 15 15.97 -17.06 25.46
C VAL A 15 15.86 -15.55 25.24
N ARG A 16 15.32 -14.80 26.22
CA ARG A 16 15.17 -13.33 26.14
C ARG A 16 16.49 -12.58 25.93
N PRO A 17 17.55 -12.77 26.74
CA PRO A 17 18.80 -12.04 26.58
C PRO A 17 19.53 -12.41 25.28
N ARG A 18 19.40 -13.66 24.80
CA ARG A 18 19.98 -14.05 23.51
C ARG A 18 19.26 -13.39 22.33
N ARG A 19 17.93 -13.27 22.39
CA ARG A 19 17.13 -12.56 21.39
C ARG A 19 17.49 -11.07 21.34
N GLU A 20 17.60 -10.43 22.50
CA GLU A 20 17.98 -9.01 22.59
C GLU A 20 19.40 -8.77 22.05
N LEU A 21 20.34 -9.67 22.35
CA LEU A 21 21.70 -9.63 21.81
C LEU A 21 21.72 -9.82 20.28
N LEU A 22 20.93 -10.75 19.75
CA LEU A 22 20.83 -10.95 18.30
C LEU A 22 20.18 -9.74 17.61
N MET A 23 19.16 -9.14 18.23
CA MET A 23 18.53 -7.93 17.70
C MET A 23 19.50 -6.75 17.71
N SER A 24 20.30 -6.57 18.77
CA SER A 24 21.29 -5.48 18.80
C SER A 24 22.38 -5.68 17.75
N GLN A 25 22.81 -6.92 17.50
CA GLN A 25 23.76 -7.24 16.42
C GLN A 25 23.18 -7.02 15.01
N ILE A 26 21.92 -7.39 14.78
CA ILE A 26 21.24 -7.11 13.49
C ILE A 26 21.15 -5.61 13.25
N LEU A 27 20.81 -4.84 14.30
CA LEU A 27 20.71 -3.38 14.20
C LEU A 27 22.07 -2.74 13.94
N SER A 28 23.14 -3.19 14.61
CA SER A 28 24.49 -2.65 14.38
C SER A 28 25.03 -2.98 12.99
N LEU A 29 24.83 -4.21 12.52
CA LEU A 29 25.22 -4.63 11.17
C LEU A 29 24.42 -3.90 10.09
N SER A 30 23.11 -3.77 10.29
CA SER A 30 22.25 -2.97 9.41
C SER A 30 22.74 -1.53 9.35
N TRP A 31 23.09 -0.92 10.49
CA TRP A 31 23.60 0.44 10.51
C TRP A 31 24.93 0.56 9.76
N GLN A 32 25.90 -0.31 10.04
CA GLN A 32 27.21 -0.30 9.39
C GLN A 32 27.16 -0.49 7.88
N LEU A 33 26.28 -1.36 7.39
CA LEU A 33 26.15 -1.65 5.96
C LEU A 33 25.35 -0.58 5.20
N ASN A 34 24.44 0.11 5.90
CA ASN A 34 23.55 1.11 5.29
C ASN A 34 24.07 2.56 5.41
N GLU A 35 25.15 2.79 6.16
CA GLU A 35 25.73 4.12 6.42
C GLU A 35 26.27 4.81 5.15
N PRO A 36 27.08 4.17 4.28
CA PRO A 36 27.63 4.87 3.11
C PRO A 36 26.71 4.85 1.88
N THR A 37 25.84 3.84 1.77
CA THR A 37 25.18 3.49 0.50
C THR A 37 23.85 4.21 0.30
N SER A 38 23.15 4.55 1.39
CA SER A 38 21.82 5.16 1.32
C SER A 38 21.84 6.69 1.32
N ALA A 39 22.87 7.32 1.91
CA ALA A 39 23.04 8.77 2.02
C ALA A 39 23.89 9.41 0.90
N GLY A 40 24.62 8.60 0.12
CA GLY A 40 25.53 9.08 -0.93
C GLY A 40 24.91 9.22 -2.33
N LEU A 41 23.68 8.74 -2.53
CA LEU A 41 23.00 8.85 -3.82
C LEU A 41 22.40 10.24 -3.99
N PRO A 42 22.59 10.91 -5.14
CA PRO A 42 21.87 12.13 -5.47
C PRO A 42 20.35 11.95 -5.37
N PRO A 43 19.61 12.99 -4.97
CA PRO A 43 18.16 12.92 -4.78
C PRO A 43 17.40 12.55 -6.07
N GLU A 44 17.97 12.85 -7.25
CA GLU A 44 17.42 12.50 -8.56
C GLU A 44 17.46 10.98 -8.80
N LEU A 45 18.58 10.34 -8.44
CA LEU A 45 18.72 8.89 -8.59
C LEU A 45 17.83 8.15 -7.60
N LEU A 46 17.75 8.62 -6.36
CA LEU A 46 16.81 8.07 -5.37
C LEU A 46 15.37 8.22 -5.82
N SER A 47 15.00 9.40 -6.33
CA SER A 47 13.69 9.64 -6.92
C SER A 47 13.37 8.65 -8.03
N HIS A 48 14.33 8.42 -8.94
CA HIS A 48 14.17 7.47 -10.05
C HIS A 48 14.02 6.02 -9.56
N ILE A 49 14.81 5.62 -8.57
CA ILE A 49 14.70 4.31 -7.91
C ILE A 49 13.32 4.18 -7.26
N PHE A 50 12.84 5.18 -6.53
CA PHE A 50 11.54 5.14 -5.87
C PHE A 50 10.39 5.03 -6.88
N THR A 51 10.48 5.73 -8.01
CA THR A 51 9.50 5.59 -9.10
C THR A 51 9.53 4.21 -9.74
N SER A 52 10.68 3.53 -9.74
CA SER A 52 10.85 2.19 -10.31
C SER A 52 10.43 1.07 -9.36
N ILE A 53 10.54 1.29 -8.05
CA ILE A 53 10.06 0.37 -7.00
C ILE A 53 8.52 0.42 -6.92
N SER A 54 7.91 1.55 -7.30
CA SER A 54 6.48 1.58 -7.59
C SER A 54 6.24 0.69 -8.82
N PRO A 55 5.56 -0.45 -8.69
CA PRO A 55 5.55 -1.45 -9.74
C PRO A 55 5.02 -0.88 -11.06
N TYR A 56 5.68 -1.30 -12.13
CA TYR A 56 5.47 -0.88 -13.50
C TYR A 56 4.03 -1.13 -14.01
N GLU A 57 3.27 -1.97 -13.32
CA GLU A 57 1.86 -2.23 -13.57
C GLU A 57 0.96 -1.33 -12.70
N PRO A 58 0.05 -0.52 -13.29
CA PRO A 58 -0.91 0.31 -12.57
C PRO A 58 -1.73 -0.46 -11.54
N ARG A 59 -1.98 -1.76 -11.79
CA ARG A 59 -2.75 -2.65 -10.89
C ARG A 59 -1.96 -3.16 -9.69
N LYS A 60 -0.65 -2.99 -9.67
CA LYS A 60 0.22 -3.46 -8.59
C LYS A 60 0.79 -2.33 -7.76
N ARG A 61 0.58 -1.05 -8.14
CA ARG A 61 1.17 0.13 -7.48
C ARG A 61 0.70 0.29 -6.05
N THR A 62 1.30 -0.49 -5.15
CA THR A 62 0.93 -0.38 -3.75
C THR A 62 1.52 0.89 -3.18
N SER A 63 0.64 1.73 -2.68
CA SER A 63 1.02 2.91 -1.92
C SER A 63 1.83 2.57 -0.65
N HIS A 64 1.83 1.30 -0.25
CA HIS A 64 2.72 0.72 0.75
C HIS A 64 4.20 0.82 0.39
N GLY A 65 4.57 0.68 -0.89
CA GLY A 65 5.97 0.74 -1.32
C GLY A 65 6.61 2.09 -1.02
N ILE A 66 5.88 3.18 -1.32
CA ILE A 66 6.33 4.55 -1.07
C ILE A 66 6.37 4.87 0.42
N LEU A 67 5.41 4.37 1.20
CA LEU A 67 5.46 4.50 2.66
C LEU A 67 6.67 3.77 3.25
N GLY A 68 6.99 2.57 2.76
CA GLY A 68 8.16 1.81 3.19
C GLY A 68 9.46 2.57 2.91
N VAL A 69 9.59 3.13 1.71
CA VAL A 69 10.72 3.99 1.33
C VAL A 69 10.85 5.20 2.26
N ALA A 70 9.74 5.90 2.54
CA ALA A 70 9.72 7.06 3.42
C ALA A 70 10.04 6.73 4.90
N GLN A 71 10.00 5.45 5.28
CA GLN A 71 10.34 4.98 6.62
C GLN A 71 11.80 4.50 6.75
N ALA A 72 12.53 4.30 5.65
CA ALA A 72 13.87 3.71 5.66
C ALA A 72 14.91 4.56 6.42
N CYS A 73 15.13 5.81 6.01
CA CYS A 73 16.02 6.74 6.71
C CYS A 73 15.54 8.20 6.54
N HIS A 74 16.11 9.13 7.31
CA HIS A 74 15.74 10.55 7.25
C HIS A 74 15.94 11.13 5.85
N TYR A 75 17.05 10.81 5.19
CA TYR A 75 17.36 11.31 3.86
C TYR A 75 16.35 10.82 2.80
N TRP A 76 16.04 9.53 2.80
CA TRP A 76 15.05 8.95 1.87
C TRP A 76 13.65 9.52 2.07
N ARG A 77 13.28 9.76 3.33
CA ARG A 77 12.04 10.45 3.66
C ARG A 77 12.00 11.86 3.06
N GLN A 78 13.07 12.63 3.21
CA GLN A 78 13.13 13.99 2.64
C GLN A 78 12.99 13.94 1.12
N VAL A 79 13.73 13.07 0.44
CA VAL A 79 13.65 12.92 -1.02
C VAL A 79 12.25 12.47 -1.46
N ALA A 80 11.66 11.49 -0.78
CA ALA A 80 10.32 11.00 -1.11
C ALA A 80 9.25 12.07 -0.92
N LEU A 81 9.31 12.86 0.16
CA LEU A 81 8.36 13.96 0.41
C LEU A 81 8.52 15.13 -0.57
N GLN A 82 9.72 15.33 -1.12
CA GLN A 82 9.99 16.38 -2.11
C GLN A 82 9.56 16.00 -3.52
N ASN A 83 9.27 14.73 -3.79
CA ASN A 83 8.87 14.23 -5.10
C ASN A 83 7.36 13.91 -5.14
N PRO A 84 6.51 14.82 -5.67
CA PRO A 84 5.06 14.64 -5.68
C PRO A 84 4.59 13.47 -6.55
N GLN A 85 5.36 13.10 -7.58
CA GLN A 85 5.03 12.02 -8.50
C GLN A 85 4.87 10.68 -7.78
N LEU A 86 5.60 10.46 -6.68
CA LEU A 86 5.51 9.24 -5.86
C LEU A 86 4.16 9.09 -5.14
N TRP A 87 3.41 10.18 -4.98
CA TRP A 87 2.17 10.21 -4.21
C TRP A 87 0.91 10.23 -5.11
N THR A 88 1.10 10.08 -6.42
CA THR A 88 0.03 10.21 -7.43
C THR A 88 -0.89 8.99 -7.52
N HIS A 89 -0.40 7.81 -7.14
CA HIS A 89 -1.21 6.59 -7.17
C HIS A 89 -1.94 6.39 -5.83
N ILE A 90 -3.27 6.51 -5.86
CA ILE A 90 -4.13 6.40 -4.68
C ILE A 90 -5.00 5.16 -4.82
N GLU A 91 -4.78 4.21 -3.93
CA GLU A 91 -5.61 3.00 -3.84
C GLU A 91 -6.75 3.24 -2.88
N LEU A 92 -7.96 3.24 -3.42
CA LEU A 92 -9.19 3.24 -2.64
C LEU A 92 -9.47 1.80 -2.22
N ASP A 93 -9.27 1.51 -0.95
CA ASP A 93 -9.69 0.28 -0.29
C ASP A 93 -10.44 0.68 0.99
N ARG A 94 -11.49 -0.06 1.35
CA ARG A 94 -12.25 0.11 2.60
C ARG A 94 -11.36 0.05 3.85
N LYS A 95 -10.17 -0.54 3.76
CA LYS A 95 -9.19 -0.58 4.85
C LYS A 95 -8.40 0.71 5.04
N ARG A 96 -8.44 1.66 4.09
CA ARG A 96 -7.70 2.93 4.19
C ARG A 96 -8.54 3.99 4.89
N SER A 97 -7.92 4.72 5.81
CA SER A 97 -8.57 5.85 6.45
C SER A 97 -8.67 7.06 5.51
N GLU A 98 -9.65 7.90 5.73
CA GLU A 98 -9.78 9.19 5.02
C GLU A 98 -8.52 10.05 5.19
N SER A 99 -7.95 10.08 6.39
CA SER A 99 -6.70 10.78 6.69
C SER A 99 -5.52 10.30 5.84
N TYR A 100 -5.48 9.01 5.52
CA TYR A 100 -4.45 8.44 4.66
C TYR A 100 -4.61 8.92 3.21
N ILE A 101 -5.83 8.89 2.70
CA ILE A 101 -6.16 9.36 1.34
C ILE A 101 -5.85 10.86 1.22
N GLN A 102 -6.26 11.64 2.22
CA GLN A 102 -5.98 13.07 2.28
C GLN A 102 -4.48 13.36 2.29
N MET A 103 -3.70 12.64 3.09
CA MET A 103 -2.23 12.77 3.10
C MET A 103 -1.62 12.47 1.73
N MET A 104 -2.07 11.43 1.02
CA MET A 104 -1.59 11.12 -0.34
C MET A 104 -1.93 12.27 -1.30
N PHE A 105 -3.17 12.77 -1.23
CA PHE A 105 -3.65 13.89 -2.04
C PHE A 105 -2.81 15.15 -1.81
N GLU A 106 -2.61 15.56 -0.56
CA GLU A 106 -1.79 16.72 -0.19
C GLU A 106 -0.36 16.63 -0.72
N ARG A 107 0.23 15.42 -0.67
CA ARG A 107 1.62 15.19 -1.12
C ARG A 107 1.78 15.11 -2.62
N SER A 108 0.74 14.72 -3.35
CA SER A 108 0.72 14.69 -4.82
C SER A 108 0.71 16.10 -5.45
N ARG A 109 0.31 17.12 -4.69
CA ARG A 109 0.22 18.52 -5.11
C ARG A 109 -0.67 18.69 -6.35
N GLN A 110 -0.08 19.12 -7.47
CA GLN A 110 -0.77 19.37 -8.74
C GLN A 110 -0.53 18.28 -9.79
N TYR A 111 0.10 17.16 -9.42
CA TYR A 111 0.31 16.06 -10.35
C TYR A 111 -1.00 15.31 -10.63
N LEU A 112 -1.11 14.77 -11.85
CA LEU A 112 -2.25 13.94 -12.24
C LEU A 112 -2.33 12.70 -11.35
N LEU A 113 -3.52 12.43 -10.81
CA LEU A 113 -3.78 11.30 -9.94
C LEU A 113 -4.20 10.07 -10.72
N ASP A 114 -3.67 8.93 -10.31
CA ASP A 114 -4.07 7.61 -10.77
C ASP A 114 -4.78 6.92 -9.61
N VAL A 115 -6.10 6.74 -9.74
CA VAL A 115 -6.95 6.23 -8.67
C VAL A 115 -7.40 4.82 -9.04
N SER A 116 -7.09 3.85 -8.19
CA SER A 116 -7.49 2.46 -8.38
C SER A 116 -8.40 2.00 -7.24
N ASP A 117 -9.42 1.20 -7.55
CA ASP A 117 -10.24 0.51 -6.57
C ASP A 117 -9.84 -0.97 -6.52
N ARG A 118 -9.40 -1.45 -5.36
CA ARG A 118 -9.05 -2.87 -5.17
C ARG A 118 -10.23 -3.75 -4.74
N ASN A 119 -11.40 -3.17 -4.49
CA ASN A 119 -12.60 -3.88 -4.04
C ASN A 119 -13.56 -4.32 -5.16
N ILE A 120 -13.15 -4.27 -6.42
CA ILE A 120 -14.02 -4.69 -7.55
C ILE A 120 -14.41 -6.19 -7.45
N HIS A 121 -13.73 -7.00 -6.62
CA HIS A 121 -14.11 -8.40 -6.38
C HIS A 121 -15.26 -8.62 -5.40
N GLU A 122 -15.81 -7.58 -4.75
CA GLU A 122 -17.05 -7.74 -3.97
C GLU A 122 -18.31 -7.62 -4.83
N LEU A 123 -18.13 -7.24 -6.10
CA LEU A 123 -19.20 -7.02 -7.06
C LEU A 123 -19.57 -8.29 -7.85
N ASP A 124 -18.69 -9.29 -7.87
CA ASP A 124 -19.00 -10.63 -8.42
C ASP A 124 -20.03 -11.39 -7.56
N ASN A 125 -20.36 -10.90 -6.35
CA ASN A 125 -21.40 -11.49 -5.49
C ASN A 125 -22.77 -10.82 -5.62
N TYR A 126 -22.92 -9.73 -6.39
CA TYR A 126 -24.22 -9.10 -6.62
C TYR A 126 -24.86 -9.44 -7.97
N GLU A 127 -24.22 -10.28 -8.79
CA GLU A 127 -24.76 -10.73 -10.09
C GLU A 127 -26.04 -11.58 -9.98
N LEU A 128 -26.57 -11.82 -8.76
CA LEU A 128 -27.81 -12.56 -8.51
C LEU A 128 -28.96 -11.73 -7.93
N LEU A 129 -28.89 -10.39 -7.94
CA LEU A 129 -29.94 -9.51 -7.42
C LEU A 129 -30.40 -8.40 -8.38
N TRP A 130 -30.16 -8.55 -9.68
CA TRP A 130 -30.99 -7.84 -10.66
C TRP A 130 -32.28 -8.64 -10.86
N PRO A 131 -33.47 -8.11 -10.53
CA PRO A 131 -34.71 -8.79 -10.88
C PRO A 131 -34.75 -8.95 -12.41
N PRO A 132 -35.24 -10.08 -12.95
CA PRO A 132 -35.37 -10.23 -14.38
C PRO A 132 -36.16 -9.04 -14.90
N ILE A 133 -35.62 -8.32 -15.89
CA ILE A 133 -36.41 -7.38 -16.66
C ILE A 133 -37.46 -8.26 -17.34
N THR A 134 -38.63 -8.38 -16.72
CA THR A 134 -39.77 -8.98 -17.37
C THR A 134 -39.97 -8.15 -18.63
N GLN A 135 -39.87 -8.81 -19.77
CA GLN A 135 -40.31 -8.25 -21.04
C GLN A 135 -41.74 -7.78 -20.84
N THR A 136 -41.92 -6.49 -20.57
CA THR A 136 -43.19 -5.85 -20.76
C THR A 136 -43.41 -5.91 -22.26
N LYS A 137 -44.30 -6.82 -22.68
CA LYS A 137 -44.89 -6.81 -24.00
C LYS A 137 -45.41 -5.39 -24.23
N GLY A 138 -44.69 -4.62 -25.03
CA GLY A 138 -45.17 -3.33 -25.51
C GLY A 138 -46.48 -3.54 -26.27
N PRO A 139 -47.42 -2.58 -26.22
CA PRO A 139 -48.66 -2.67 -26.98
C PRO A 139 -48.35 -2.71 -28.49
N PRO A 140 -49.21 -3.34 -29.31
CA PRO A 140 -48.95 -3.50 -30.74
C PRO A 140 -48.92 -2.13 -31.41
N PHE A 141 -47.84 -1.88 -32.16
CA PHE A 141 -47.73 -0.77 -33.10
C PHE A 141 -48.88 -0.84 -34.11
N PHE A 142 -49.84 0.09 -34.03
CA PHE A 142 -50.64 0.49 -35.18
C PHE A 142 -50.04 1.78 -35.73
N GLY A 143 -49.12 1.63 -36.70
CA GLY A 143 -48.73 2.70 -37.59
C GLY A 143 -49.60 2.65 -38.85
N VAL A 144 -50.57 3.56 -38.96
CA VAL A 144 -51.23 3.85 -40.24
C VAL A 144 -50.48 5.04 -40.85
N CYS A 145 -49.79 4.79 -41.96
CA CYS A 145 -49.25 5.84 -42.83
C CYS A 145 -50.38 6.44 -43.65
N HIS A 146 -50.57 7.77 -43.59
CA HIS A 146 -51.22 8.52 -44.67
C HIS A 146 -50.33 9.70 -45.07
N SER A 147 -50.04 9.74 -46.37
CA SER A 147 -49.68 10.93 -47.15
C SER A 147 -50.95 11.65 -47.57
#